data_AF-A0A1R4HRM9-F1
#
_entry.id   AF-A0A1R4HRM9-F1
#
_cell.length_a   1.000
_cell.length_b   1.000
_cell.length_c   1.000
_cell.angle_alpha   90.00
_cell.angle_beta   90.00
_cell.angle_gamma   90.00
#
_symmetry.space_group_name_H-M   'P 1'
#
loop_
_entity.id
_entity.type
_entity.pdbx_description
1 polymer ?
#
loop_
_entity_poly.entity_id
_entity_poly.type
_entity_poly.pdbx_seq_one_letter_code
_entity_poly.pdbx_strand_id
1 'polypeptide(L)'
;MNLDGIPGTGTIKGMSGGGVYHVQDGKPLLIGIEFKMDGTGQEQQYGRVQCHSLAKFEEIITTHSSAPMIPAYLECFSNMRDKIFSFNVADQNNVSDLKVELKKAADYLIANGLLPPYKIMEQYHSELLVDPKNLGELKTYKLWVAYLEFLVISVLIDQSEGADDAYLKGLERKRRLIYTSDGTNWISRLEDLLKTARRLLDKNGTLIVASPEPAAHVLPKTFKLEKVIGNISVVPNQGPFPSIDSIDSFENAILKSFKLIHLEGLRRECVVEIEDEYTSVQPGKPKSGLLREKLIEFIN
;
A
#
# COMPACT_ATOMS: atom_id res chain seq x y z
N MET A 1 -51.20 7.99 2.39
CA MET A 1 -50.28 8.18 3.52
C MET A 1 -50.95 7.61 4.75
N ASN A 2 -50.43 6.52 5.31
CA ASN A 2 -50.88 6.06 6.63
C ASN A 2 -50.25 6.95 7.70
N LEU A 3 -51.02 7.27 8.74
CA LEU A 3 -50.75 8.31 9.74
C LEU A 3 -49.57 8.02 10.69
N ASP A 4 -48.96 6.84 10.64
CA ASP A 4 -47.94 6.41 11.61
C ASP A 4 -46.49 6.37 11.06
N GLY A 5 -46.26 6.82 9.82
CA GLY A 5 -44.92 6.76 9.21
C GLY A 5 -44.40 5.34 8.93
N ILE A 6 -45.23 4.32 9.20
CA ILE A 6 -44.91 2.91 8.94
C ILE A 6 -45.19 2.61 7.45
N PRO A 7 -44.20 2.10 6.69
CA PRO A 7 -44.41 1.75 5.29
C PRO A 7 -45.48 0.66 5.14
N GLY A 8 -46.32 0.78 4.11
CA GLY A 8 -47.37 -0.20 3.84
C GLY A 8 -46.78 -1.53 3.36
N THR A 9 -47.50 -2.63 3.59
CA THR A 9 -47.08 -3.99 3.18
C THR A 9 -46.77 -4.12 1.69
N GLY A 10 -47.51 -3.41 0.83
CA GLY A 10 -47.25 -3.35 -0.61
C GLY A 10 -45.92 -2.70 -1.00
N THR A 11 -45.36 -1.84 -0.12
CA THR A 11 -44.04 -1.21 -0.31
C THR A 11 -42.90 -2.11 0.16
N ILE A 12 -43.15 -2.98 1.15
CA ILE A 12 -42.12 -3.80 1.82
C ILE A 12 -41.96 -5.17 1.15
N LYS A 13 -43.06 -5.72 0.61
CA LYS A 13 -43.04 -7.06 0.01
C LYS A 13 -42.15 -7.06 -1.24
N GLY A 14 -41.13 -7.93 -1.23
CA GLY A 14 -40.16 -8.04 -2.32
C GLY A 14 -38.85 -7.29 -2.09
N MET A 15 -38.72 -6.56 -0.97
CA MET A 15 -37.51 -5.78 -0.65
C MET A 15 -36.39 -6.60 0.01
N SER A 16 -36.57 -7.91 0.22
CA SER A 16 -35.53 -8.79 0.76
C SER A 16 -34.30 -8.82 -0.17
N GLY A 17 -33.11 -8.79 0.39
CA GLY A 17 -31.85 -8.62 -0.34
C GLY A 17 -31.40 -7.15 -0.46
N GLY A 18 -32.18 -6.20 0.07
CA GLY A 18 -31.80 -4.78 0.15
C GLY A 18 -30.51 -4.57 0.95
N GLY A 19 -29.67 -3.64 0.51
CA GLY A 19 -28.46 -3.26 1.23
C GLY A 19 -28.75 -2.31 2.38
N VAL A 20 -28.19 -2.59 3.56
CA VAL A 20 -28.17 -1.66 4.70
C VAL A 20 -26.85 -0.90 4.68
N TYR A 21 -26.94 0.43 4.66
CA TYR A 21 -25.76 1.29 4.50
C TYR A 21 -25.54 2.16 5.75
N HIS A 22 -24.28 2.28 6.16
CA HIS A 22 -23.81 3.31 7.07
C HIS A 22 -23.21 4.46 6.25
N VAL A 23 -23.70 5.69 6.43
CA VAL A 23 -23.15 6.85 5.73
C VAL A 23 -22.07 7.49 6.59
N GLN A 24 -20.83 7.44 6.14
CA GLN A 24 -19.68 8.08 6.78
C GLN A 24 -19.08 9.10 5.81
N ASP A 25 -18.97 10.36 6.22
CA ASP A 25 -18.45 11.47 5.39
C ASP A 25 -19.09 11.55 3.99
N GLY A 26 -20.40 11.34 3.92
CA GLY A 26 -21.18 11.35 2.68
C GLY A 26 -20.99 10.11 1.79
N LYS A 27 -20.24 9.10 2.23
CA LYS A 27 -20.05 7.84 1.51
C LYS A 27 -20.91 6.73 2.12
N PRO A 28 -21.80 6.08 1.35
CA PRO A 28 -22.56 4.93 1.83
C PRO A 28 -21.66 3.68 1.86
N LEU A 29 -21.53 3.08 3.04
CA LEU A 29 -20.79 1.84 3.28
C LEU A 29 -21.79 0.73 3.54
N LEU A 30 -21.78 -0.33 2.72
CA LEU A 30 -22.63 -1.49 2.95
C LEU A 30 -22.21 -2.18 4.26
N ILE A 31 -23.13 -2.36 5.20
CA ILE A 31 -22.88 -3.00 6.50
C ILE A 31 -23.70 -4.27 6.71
N GLY A 32 -24.73 -4.51 5.89
CA GLY A 32 -25.52 -5.72 5.96
C GLY A 32 -26.52 -5.86 4.83
N ILE A 33 -27.18 -7.01 4.79
CA ILE A 33 -28.22 -7.34 3.81
C ILE A 33 -29.51 -7.65 4.57
N GLU A 34 -30.59 -6.97 4.18
CA GLU A 34 -31.93 -7.17 4.73
C GLU A 34 -32.47 -8.53 4.30
N PHE A 35 -33.07 -9.28 5.24
CA PHE A 35 -33.67 -10.58 4.90
C PHE A 35 -35.12 -10.72 5.34
N LYS A 36 -35.56 -10.01 6.40
CA LYS A 36 -36.96 -9.98 6.83
C LYS A 36 -37.26 -8.75 7.71
N MET A 37 -38.54 -8.53 7.97
CA MET A 37 -38.99 -7.58 9.00
C MET A 37 -38.89 -8.19 10.40
N ASP A 38 -38.80 -7.33 11.41
CA ASP A 38 -38.79 -7.76 12.80
C ASP A 38 -40.17 -8.27 13.26
N GLY A 39 -40.18 -9.21 14.21
CA GLY A 39 -41.40 -9.89 14.68
C GLY A 39 -41.96 -10.95 13.72
N THR A 40 -43.07 -11.59 14.13
CA THR A 40 -43.77 -12.62 13.34
C THR A 40 -45.30 -12.46 13.48
N GLY A 41 -46.05 -12.84 12.44
CA GLY A 41 -47.52 -12.85 12.48
C GLY A 41 -48.12 -11.48 12.80
N GLN A 42 -48.89 -11.40 13.88
CA GLN A 42 -49.54 -10.15 14.32
C GLN A 42 -48.58 -9.15 15.00
N GLU A 43 -47.38 -9.59 15.41
CA GLU A 43 -46.37 -8.74 16.06
C GLU A 43 -45.35 -8.15 15.06
N GLN A 44 -45.58 -8.33 13.76
CA GLN A 44 -44.64 -7.89 12.73
C GLN A 44 -44.48 -6.37 12.72
N GLN A 45 -43.24 -5.89 12.91
CA GLN A 45 -42.91 -4.47 12.96
C GLN A 45 -42.37 -4.01 11.60
N TYR A 46 -43.24 -3.40 10.80
CA TYR A 46 -42.90 -2.92 9.46
C TYR A 46 -41.93 -1.73 9.42
N GLY A 47 -41.62 -1.13 10.57
CA GLY A 47 -40.60 -0.08 10.70
C GLY A 47 -39.21 -0.59 11.11
N ARG A 48 -39.04 -1.90 11.36
CA ARG A 48 -37.76 -2.50 11.78
C ARG A 48 -37.39 -3.66 10.87
N VAL A 49 -36.20 -3.60 10.30
CA VAL A 49 -35.64 -4.65 9.45
C VAL A 49 -34.64 -5.49 10.23
N GLN A 50 -34.65 -6.79 9.98
CA GLN A 50 -33.57 -7.68 10.38
C GLN A 50 -32.60 -7.85 9.21
N CYS A 51 -31.31 -7.69 9.50
CA CYS A 51 -30.24 -7.79 8.53
C CYS A 51 -29.19 -8.83 8.97
N HIS A 52 -28.54 -9.44 8.00
CA HIS A 52 -27.30 -10.16 8.22
C HIS A 52 -26.12 -9.21 8.01
N SER A 53 -25.20 -9.16 8.97
CA SER A 53 -23.91 -8.50 8.81
C SER A 53 -23.15 -9.15 7.66
N LEU A 54 -22.33 -8.35 6.96
CA LEU A 54 -21.40 -8.86 5.94
C LEU A 54 -20.48 -9.97 6.46
N ALA A 55 -20.18 -9.99 7.77
CA ALA A 55 -19.38 -11.04 8.40
C ALA A 55 -19.94 -12.46 8.15
N LYS A 56 -21.26 -12.63 8.14
CA LYS A 56 -21.88 -13.94 7.83
C LYS A 56 -21.66 -14.36 6.38
N PHE A 57 -21.62 -13.41 5.46
CA PHE A 57 -21.37 -13.71 4.06
C PHE A 57 -19.91 -14.11 3.85
N GLU A 58 -18.97 -13.43 4.53
CA GLU A 58 -17.56 -13.83 4.55
C GLU A 58 -17.36 -15.25 5.11
N GLU A 59 -18.08 -15.62 6.18
CA GLU A 59 -18.10 -17.00 6.70
C GLU A 59 -18.55 -18.01 5.64
N ILE A 60 -19.65 -17.72 4.93
CA ILE A 60 -20.18 -18.60 3.87
C ILE A 60 -19.16 -18.73 2.73
N ILE A 61 -18.60 -17.61 2.27
CA ILE A 61 -17.60 -17.57 1.20
C ILE A 61 -16.40 -18.42 1.57
N THR A 62 -15.88 -18.26 2.80
CA THR A 62 -14.75 -19.02 3.33
C THR A 62 -15.07 -20.51 3.40
N THR A 63 -16.23 -20.87 3.96
CA THR A 63 -16.66 -22.26 4.15
C THR A 63 -16.77 -23.02 2.82
N HIS A 64 -17.18 -22.34 1.75
CA HIS A 64 -17.43 -22.95 0.44
C HIS A 64 -16.33 -22.63 -0.58
N SER A 65 -15.22 -22.02 -0.17
CA SER A 65 -14.14 -21.58 -1.07
C SER A 65 -14.66 -20.79 -2.28
N SER A 66 -15.67 -19.94 -2.05
CA SER A 66 -16.29 -19.12 -3.10
C SER A 66 -15.43 -17.88 -3.40
N ALA A 67 -15.77 -17.16 -4.47
CA ALA A 67 -15.09 -15.91 -4.81
C ALA A 67 -15.18 -14.89 -3.64
N PRO A 68 -14.06 -14.23 -3.29
CA PRO A 68 -14.02 -13.32 -2.15
C PRO A 68 -14.84 -12.05 -2.39
N MET A 69 -15.42 -11.48 -1.31
CA MET A 69 -16.14 -10.21 -1.37
C MET A 69 -15.16 -9.03 -1.29
N ILE A 70 -14.47 -8.76 -2.39
CA ILE A 70 -13.47 -7.70 -2.48
C ILE A 70 -13.89 -6.60 -3.45
N PRO A 71 -13.43 -5.35 -3.24
CA PRO A 71 -13.54 -4.31 -4.25
C PRO A 71 -12.86 -4.74 -5.56
N ALA A 72 -13.43 -4.38 -6.70
CA ALA A 72 -12.92 -4.75 -8.03
C ALA A 72 -11.44 -4.38 -8.23
N TYR A 73 -10.96 -3.26 -7.65
CA TYR A 73 -9.55 -2.89 -7.75
C TYR A 73 -8.60 -3.86 -7.05
N LEU A 74 -9.06 -4.66 -6.09
CA LEU A 74 -8.24 -5.69 -5.47
C LEU A 74 -8.15 -6.98 -6.31
N GLU A 75 -9.05 -7.16 -7.28
CA GLU A 75 -9.07 -8.33 -8.16
C GLU A 75 -7.95 -8.27 -9.22
N CYS A 76 -7.59 -7.07 -9.69
CA CYS A 76 -6.53 -6.91 -10.69
C CYS A 76 -5.89 -5.52 -10.65
N PHE A 77 -4.57 -5.47 -10.84
CA PHE A 77 -3.80 -4.23 -10.98
C PHE A 77 -4.17 -3.39 -12.21
N SER A 78 -4.83 -3.98 -13.22
CA SER A 78 -5.34 -3.22 -14.38
C SER A 78 -6.30 -2.10 -13.97
N ASN A 79 -7.08 -2.32 -12.91
CA ASN A 79 -8.05 -1.35 -12.37
C ASN A 79 -7.41 -0.10 -11.76
N MET A 80 -6.10 -0.11 -11.54
CA MET A 80 -5.36 1.03 -10.97
C MET A 80 -4.21 1.52 -11.83
N ARG A 81 -3.97 0.87 -12.98
CA ARG A 81 -2.89 1.19 -13.92
C ARG A 81 -2.91 2.65 -14.38
N ASP A 82 -4.06 3.30 -14.46
CA ASP A 82 -4.12 4.70 -14.90
C ASP A 82 -3.81 5.73 -13.81
N LYS A 83 -3.69 5.29 -12.56
CA LYS A 83 -3.41 6.16 -11.41
C LYS A 83 -1.95 6.18 -10.98
N ILE A 84 -1.13 5.23 -11.45
CA ILE A 84 0.31 5.22 -11.18
C ILE A 84 1.01 6.41 -11.84
N PHE A 85 2.12 6.83 -11.25
CA PHE A 85 3.04 7.85 -11.77
C PHE A 85 2.32 9.16 -12.14
N SER A 86 1.51 9.64 -11.19
CA SER A 86 0.85 10.94 -11.27
C SER A 86 1.81 12.04 -10.81
N PHE A 87 2.75 12.41 -11.68
CA PHE A 87 3.77 13.44 -11.38
C PHE A 87 3.17 14.85 -11.37
N ASN A 88 3.46 15.60 -10.30
CA ASN A 88 3.07 16.99 -10.15
C ASN A 88 4.17 17.92 -10.70
N VAL A 89 4.30 17.97 -12.03
CA VAL A 89 5.29 18.77 -12.75
C VAL A 89 4.69 20.06 -13.32
N ALA A 90 5.52 21.05 -13.65
CA ALA A 90 5.06 22.31 -14.23
C ALA A 90 4.52 22.12 -15.66
N ASP A 91 5.17 21.30 -16.50
CA ASP A 91 4.66 20.93 -17.83
C ASP A 91 4.54 19.40 -17.97
N GLN A 92 3.30 18.91 -18.06
CA GLN A 92 3.02 17.48 -18.22
C GLN A 92 3.60 16.89 -19.52
N ASN A 93 3.88 17.72 -20.54
CA ASN A 93 4.51 17.26 -21.78
C ASN A 93 5.98 16.85 -21.56
N ASN A 94 6.67 17.41 -20.56
CA ASN A 94 8.06 17.05 -20.26
C ASN A 94 8.19 15.55 -19.94
N VAL A 95 7.19 15.02 -19.21
CA VAL A 95 7.18 13.65 -18.67
C VAL A 95 6.18 12.71 -19.36
N SER A 96 5.51 13.14 -20.43
CA SER A 96 4.46 12.36 -21.09
C SER A 96 4.96 11.01 -21.61
N ASP A 97 6.10 11.00 -22.29
CA ASP A 97 6.68 9.77 -22.85
C ASP A 97 7.17 8.84 -21.75
N LEU A 98 7.77 9.40 -20.68
CA LEU A 98 8.16 8.62 -19.50
C LEU A 98 6.94 7.92 -18.91
N LYS A 99 5.82 8.64 -18.74
CA LYS A 99 4.58 8.07 -18.22
C LYS A 99 4.05 6.95 -19.12
N VAL A 100 4.15 7.10 -20.44
CA VAL A 100 3.80 6.04 -21.40
C VAL A 100 4.69 4.81 -21.22
N GLU A 101 6.01 4.99 -21.12
CA GLU A 101 6.96 3.89 -20.89
C GLU A 101 6.68 3.15 -19.57
N LEU A 102 6.44 3.88 -18.48
CA LEU A 102 6.14 3.29 -17.17
C LEU A 102 4.80 2.56 -17.14
N LYS A 103 3.77 3.08 -17.83
CA LYS A 103 2.49 2.38 -17.98
C LYS A 103 2.63 1.12 -18.82
N LYS A 104 3.43 1.14 -19.89
CA LYS A 104 3.74 -0.08 -20.67
C LYS A 104 4.46 -1.12 -19.83
N ALA A 105 5.39 -0.70 -18.97
CA ALA A 105 6.04 -1.61 -18.02
C ALA A 105 5.00 -2.24 -17.08
N ALA A 106 4.09 -1.45 -16.50
CA ALA A 106 3.00 -1.97 -15.68
C ALA A 106 2.08 -2.94 -16.44
N ASP A 107 1.66 -2.59 -17.66
CA ASP A 107 0.83 -3.43 -18.53
C ASP A 107 1.52 -4.77 -18.81
N TYR A 108 2.83 -4.75 -19.07
CA TYR A 108 3.63 -5.96 -19.26
C TYR A 108 3.64 -6.85 -18.01
N LEU A 109 3.84 -6.29 -16.81
CA LEU A 109 3.79 -7.07 -15.57
C LEU A 109 2.42 -7.72 -15.37
N ILE A 110 1.34 -6.95 -15.59
CA ILE A 110 -0.03 -7.43 -15.44
C ILE A 110 -0.33 -8.57 -16.44
N ALA A 111 0.06 -8.40 -17.71
CA ALA A 111 -0.16 -9.41 -18.74
C ALA A 111 0.63 -10.71 -18.49
N ASN A 112 1.76 -10.64 -17.79
CA ASN A 112 2.62 -11.77 -17.47
C ASN A 112 2.33 -12.40 -16.09
N GLY A 113 1.10 -12.26 -15.59
CA GLY A 113 0.63 -13.04 -14.44
C GLY A 113 1.01 -12.46 -13.07
N LEU A 114 1.21 -11.13 -12.98
CA LEU A 114 1.38 -10.47 -11.69
C LEU A 114 0.25 -10.86 -10.71
N LEU A 115 0.63 -11.25 -9.49
CA LEU A 115 -0.34 -11.64 -8.46
C LEU A 115 -1.36 -10.52 -8.23
N PRO A 116 -2.66 -10.83 -8.15
CA PRO A 116 -3.67 -9.83 -7.88
C PRO A 116 -3.53 -9.26 -6.45
N PRO A 117 -3.87 -7.98 -6.22
CA PRO A 117 -3.72 -7.31 -4.94
C PRO A 117 -4.27 -8.09 -3.73
N TYR A 118 -5.44 -8.73 -3.85
CA TYR A 118 -6.02 -9.47 -2.73
C TYR A 118 -5.17 -10.67 -2.28
N LYS A 119 -4.46 -11.36 -3.20
CA LYS A 119 -3.56 -12.46 -2.83
C LYS A 119 -2.31 -11.94 -2.13
N ILE A 120 -1.79 -10.81 -2.59
CA ILE A 120 -0.66 -10.12 -1.96
C ILE A 120 -1.05 -9.66 -0.55
N MET A 121 -2.27 -9.16 -0.39
CA MET A 121 -2.85 -8.76 0.89
C MET A 121 -2.93 -9.93 1.87
N GLU A 122 -3.40 -11.09 1.41
CA GLU A 122 -3.46 -12.32 2.22
C GLU A 122 -2.05 -12.83 2.59
N GLN A 123 -1.11 -12.77 1.65
CA GLN A 123 0.26 -13.25 1.84
C GLN A 123 1.05 -12.43 2.88
N TYR A 124 1.01 -11.11 2.78
CA TYR A 124 1.84 -10.22 3.61
C TYR A 124 1.10 -9.61 4.78
N HIS A 125 -0.23 -9.49 4.70
CA HIS A 125 -1.09 -8.99 5.76
C HIS A 125 -0.53 -7.68 6.36
N SER A 126 -0.29 -7.63 7.66
CA SER A 126 0.19 -6.48 8.41
C SER A 126 1.64 -6.09 8.10
N GLU A 127 2.42 -6.93 7.41
CA GLU A 127 3.80 -6.61 7.02
C GLU A 127 3.90 -5.52 5.96
N LEU A 128 2.79 -5.23 5.25
CA LEU A 128 2.70 -4.11 4.30
C LEU A 128 2.48 -2.76 4.99
N LEU A 129 2.26 -2.73 6.31
CA LEU A 129 1.82 -1.54 7.03
C LEU A 129 2.87 -1.06 8.04
N VAL A 130 3.00 0.28 8.16
CA VAL A 130 3.80 0.90 9.23
C VAL A 130 3.15 0.65 10.60
N ASP A 131 1.82 0.73 10.67
CA ASP A 131 1.07 0.33 11.86
C ASP A 131 0.35 -1.01 11.63
N PRO A 132 0.87 -2.13 12.17
CA PRO A 132 0.29 -3.46 11.94
C PRO A 132 -1.09 -3.63 12.58
N LYS A 133 -1.52 -2.71 13.46
CA LYS A 133 -2.85 -2.76 14.09
C LYS A 133 -3.94 -2.20 13.17
N ASN A 134 -3.57 -1.35 12.21
CA ASN A 134 -4.53 -0.71 11.32
C ASN A 134 -4.79 -1.52 10.03
N LEU A 135 -5.28 -2.75 10.18
CA LEU A 135 -5.52 -3.66 9.05
C LEU A 135 -6.50 -3.12 7.99
N GLY A 136 -7.34 -2.15 8.37
CA GLY A 136 -8.22 -1.46 7.42
C GLY A 136 -7.46 -0.79 6.27
N GLU A 137 -6.21 -0.39 6.50
CA GLU A 137 -5.37 0.23 5.47
C GLU A 137 -5.06 -0.71 4.29
N LEU A 138 -5.08 -2.03 4.50
CA LEU A 138 -4.85 -3.02 3.45
C LEU A 138 -5.88 -2.93 2.32
N LYS A 139 -7.08 -2.43 2.61
CA LYS A 139 -8.12 -2.23 1.59
C LYS A 139 -8.01 -0.86 0.91
N THR A 140 -7.04 -0.02 1.27
CA THR A 140 -6.92 1.34 0.71
C THR A 140 -6.43 1.31 -0.73
N TYR A 141 -7.16 1.95 -1.63
CA TYR A 141 -6.78 2.06 -3.05
C TYR A 141 -5.36 2.62 -3.25
N LYS A 142 -4.96 3.61 -2.45
CA LYS A 142 -3.63 4.26 -2.53
C LYS A 142 -2.46 3.32 -2.24
N LEU A 143 -2.61 2.36 -1.32
CA LEU A 143 -1.60 1.34 -1.05
C LEU A 143 -1.27 0.57 -2.33
N TRP A 144 -2.30 0.14 -3.06
CA TRP A 144 -2.12 -0.71 -4.23
C TRP A 144 -1.59 0.06 -5.45
N VAL A 145 -1.94 1.34 -5.58
CA VAL A 145 -1.26 2.24 -6.54
C VAL A 145 0.23 2.33 -6.22
N ALA A 146 0.59 2.58 -4.96
CA ALA A 146 1.99 2.65 -4.53
C ALA A 146 2.71 1.31 -4.71
N TYR A 147 2.03 0.19 -4.48
CA TYR A 147 2.55 -1.16 -4.67
C TYR A 147 2.89 -1.44 -6.15
N LEU A 148 1.97 -1.09 -7.07
CA LEU A 148 2.23 -1.25 -8.49
C LEU A 148 3.42 -0.40 -8.95
N GLU A 149 3.53 0.84 -8.48
CA GLU A 149 4.69 1.68 -8.78
C GLU A 149 6.00 1.12 -8.22
N PHE A 150 5.97 0.61 -6.99
CA PHE A 150 7.11 -0.07 -6.37
C PHE A 150 7.61 -1.22 -7.22
N LEU A 151 6.70 -2.04 -7.77
CA LEU A 151 7.07 -3.14 -8.66
C LEU A 151 7.69 -2.64 -9.96
N VAL A 152 7.10 -1.62 -10.60
CA VAL A 152 7.64 -1.05 -11.84
C VAL A 152 9.03 -0.46 -11.61
N ILE A 153 9.21 0.32 -10.53
CA ILE A 153 10.52 0.85 -10.11
C ILE A 153 11.51 -0.30 -9.87
N SER A 154 11.03 -1.40 -9.28
CA SER A 154 11.88 -2.53 -8.95
C SER A 154 12.43 -3.21 -10.21
N VAL A 155 11.54 -3.55 -11.13
CA VAL A 155 11.87 -4.15 -12.42
C VAL A 155 12.78 -3.24 -13.24
N LEU A 156 12.51 -1.93 -13.24
CA LEU A 156 13.32 -0.93 -13.95
C LEU A 156 14.76 -0.88 -13.43
N ILE A 157 14.97 -0.85 -12.11
CA ILE A 157 16.31 -0.83 -11.52
C ILE A 157 17.08 -2.11 -11.83
N ASP A 158 16.43 -3.26 -11.62
CA ASP A 158 17.05 -4.57 -11.78
C ASP A 158 17.25 -4.95 -13.26
N GLN A 159 16.66 -4.20 -14.20
CA GLN A 159 16.61 -4.55 -15.62
C GLN A 159 16.05 -5.95 -15.84
N SER A 160 15.07 -6.35 -15.01
CA SER A 160 14.48 -7.66 -15.08
C SER A 160 13.57 -7.75 -16.31
N GLU A 161 13.66 -8.84 -17.06
CA GLU A 161 12.79 -9.11 -18.22
C GLU A 161 11.36 -9.51 -17.79
N GLY A 162 11.11 -9.67 -16.49
CA GLY A 162 9.79 -9.98 -15.93
C GLY A 162 9.73 -9.86 -14.40
N ALA A 163 8.54 -10.05 -13.83
CA ALA A 163 8.33 -10.16 -12.38
C ALA A 163 7.57 -11.45 -12.06
N ASP A 164 8.20 -12.58 -12.38
CA ASP A 164 7.68 -13.90 -12.03
C ASP A 164 7.76 -14.14 -10.51
N ASP A 165 7.19 -15.25 -10.05
CA ASP A 165 7.17 -15.60 -8.63
C ASP A 165 8.59 -15.69 -8.02
N ALA A 166 9.59 -16.09 -8.81
CA ALA A 166 10.97 -16.19 -8.36
C ALA A 166 11.60 -14.80 -8.14
N TYR A 167 11.39 -13.89 -9.10
CA TYR A 167 11.79 -12.50 -8.98
C TYR A 167 11.13 -11.83 -7.78
N LEU A 168 9.80 -11.98 -7.65
CA LEU A 168 9.06 -11.39 -6.54
C LEU A 168 9.58 -11.91 -5.20
N LYS A 169 9.79 -13.23 -5.05
CA LYS A 169 10.40 -13.83 -3.85
C LYS A 169 11.80 -13.32 -3.53
N GLY A 170 12.64 -13.10 -4.56
CA GLY A 170 13.97 -12.50 -4.37
C GLY A 170 13.88 -11.03 -3.98
N LEU A 171 12.93 -10.29 -4.54
CA LEU A 171 12.68 -8.89 -4.23
C LEU A 171 12.30 -8.71 -2.76
N GLU A 172 11.53 -9.64 -2.17
CA GLU A 172 11.06 -9.60 -0.78
C GLU A 172 12.15 -9.32 0.27
N ARG A 173 13.36 -9.86 0.08
CA ARG A 173 14.48 -9.68 1.00
C ARG A 173 15.39 -8.51 0.62
N LYS A 174 15.39 -8.12 -0.66
CA LYS A 174 16.19 -7.01 -1.20
C LYS A 174 15.50 -5.66 -1.01
N ARG A 175 14.21 -5.57 -1.33
CA ARG A 175 13.40 -4.34 -1.29
C ARG A 175 11.97 -4.61 -0.87
N ARG A 176 11.45 -3.79 0.05
CA ARG A 176 10.07 -3.89 0.53
C ARG A 176 9.38 -2.55 0.48
N LEU A 177 8.11 -2.56 0.09
CA LEU A 177 7.21 -1.43 0.29
C LEU A 177 6.52 -1.58 1.66
N ILE A 178 6.45 -0.48 2.39
CA ILE A 178 5.59 -0.33 3.57
C ILE A 178 4.71 0.91 3.40
N TYR A 179 3.47 0.84 3.85
CA TYR A 179 2.47 1.88 3.64
C TYR A 179 1.92 2.40 4.97
N THR A 180 1.56 3.68 4.95
CA THR A 180 0.68 4.26 5.97
C THR A 180 -0.28 5.26 5.35
N SER A 181 -1.51 5.31 5.88
CA SER A 181 -2.46 6.38 5.56
C SER A 181 -2.18 7.68 6.33
N ASP A 182 -1.28 7.64 7.33
CA ASP A 182 -0.84 8.80 8.09
C ASP A 182 0.01 9.73 7.21
N GLY A 183 -0.46 10.96 7.00
CA GLY A 183 0.23 11.99 6.22
C GLY A 183 1.22 12.83 7.02
N THR A 184 1.47 12.49 8.29
CA THR A 184 2.52 13.14 9.08
C THR A 184 3.90 12.76 8.57
N ASN A 185 4.91 13.51 9.01
CA ASN A 185 6.27 13.33 8.56
C ASN A 185 6.79 11.91 8.86
N TRP A 186 7.07 11.12 7.82
CA TRP A 186 7.45 9.71 7.96
C TRP A 186 8.76 9.52 8.75
N ILE A 187 9.64 10.53 8.77
CA ILE A 187 10.90 10.53 9.53
C ILE A 187 10.63 10.46 11.05
N SER A 188 9.44 10.85 11.52
CA SER A 188 9.05 10.67 12.92
C SER A 188 8.94 9.19 13.33
N ARG A 189 8.80 8.28 12.37
CA ARG A 189 8.61 6.82 12.57
C ARG A 189 9.86 6.00 12.29
N LEU A 190 11.04 6.63 12.23
CA LEU A 190 12.29 5.96 11.86
C LEU A 190 12.60 4.70 12.70
N GLU A 191 12.30 4.71 13.99
CA GLU A 191 12.52 3.55 14.86
C GLU A 191 11.68 2.34 14.43
N ASP A 192 10.38 2.54 14.19
CA ASP A 192 9.46 1.49 13.73
C ASP A 192 9.87 0.95 12.36
N LEU A 193 10.31 1.85 11.47
CA LEU A 193 10.77 1.52 10.13
C LEU A 193 12.07 0.73 10.14
N LEU A 194 13.04 1.10 10.99
CA LEU A 194 14.29 0.36 11.16
C LEU A 194 14.05 -1.04 11.74
N LYS A 195 13.17 -1.16 12.74
CA LYS A 195 12.77 -2.47 13.28
C LYS A 195 12.10 -3.32 12.22
N THR A 196 11.28 -2.72 11.37
CA THR A 196 10.62 -3.42 10.27
C THR A 196 11.60 -3.85 9.19
N ALA A 197 12.53 -2.98 8.79
CA ALA A 197 13.62 -3.32 7.87
C ALA A 197 14.45 -4.48 8.41
N ARG A 198 14.83 -4.44 9.69
CA ARG A 198 15.60 -5.51 10.36
C ARG A 198 14.89 -6.87 10.35
N ARG A 199 13.56 -6.88 10.41
CA ARG A 199 12.73 -8.09 10.39
C ARG A 199 12.57 -8.67 8.99
N LEU A 200 12.39 -7.79 7.98
CA LEU A 200 11.95 -8.20 6.64
C LEU A 200 13.10 -8.33 5.64
N LEU A 201 14.14 -7.50 5.77
CA LEU A 201 15.18 -7.34 4.75
C LEU A 201 16.50 -7.96 5.16
N ASP A 202 17.26 -8.37 4.15
CA ASP A 202 18.67 -8.75 4.30
C ASP A 202 19.56 -7.51 4.42
N LYS A 203 20.82 -7.71 4.83
CA LYS A 203 21.82 -6.63 4.92
C LYS A 203 21.90 -5.85 3.60
N ASN A 204 21.96 -4.52 3.69
CA ASN A 204 21.90 -3.59 2.55
C ASN A 204 20.53 -3.54 1.82
N GLY A 205 19.47 -4.12 2.39
CA GLY A 205 18.14 -4.03 1.84
C GLY A 205 17.55 -2.61 1.91
N THR A 206 16.58 -2.34 1.04
CA THR A 206 15.89 -1.04 0.97
C THR A 206 14.43 -1.15 1.41
N LEU A 207 14.02 -0.35 2.38
CA LEU A 207 12.63 -0.17 2.75
C LEU A 207 12.11 1.11 2.09
N ILE A 208 11.11 0.97 1.22
CA ILE A 208 10.43 2.08 0.55
C ILE A 208 9.13 2.36 1.33
N VAL A 209 8.98 3.59 1.79
CA VAL A 209 7.82 4.06 2.54
C VAL A 209 6.88 4.81 1.59
N ALA A 210 5.61 4.43 1.58
CA ALA A 210 4.55 5.16 0.90
C ALA A 210 3.57 5.75 1.92
N SER A 211 3.39 7.06 1.85
CA SER A 211 2.43 7.81 2.65
C SER A 211 1.84 8.96 1.82
N PRO A 212 0.74 9.59 2.26
CA PRO A 212 0.19 10.76 1.59
C PRO A 212 0.96 12.07 1.89
N GLU A 213 2.17 12.02 2.48
CA GLU A 213 3.01 13.20 2.70
C GLU A 213 3.48 13.80 1.35
N PRO A 214 2.97 14.99 0.95
CA PRO A 214 3.19 15.51 -0.42
C PRO A 214 4.60 16.06 -0.65
N ALA A 215 5.28 16.51 0.42
CA ALA A 215 6.60 17.10 0.35
C ALA A 215 7.66 16.21 1.03
N ALA A 216 7.43 14.90 1.08
CA ALA A 216 8.30 13.98 1.77
C ALA A 216 9.76 14.06 1.27
N HIS A 217 10.71 14.05 2.19
CA HIS A 217 12.11 13.89 1.84
C HIS A 217 12.38 12.46 1.38
N VAL A 218 13.20 12.31 0.34
CA VAL A 218 13.60 10.99 -0.20
C VAL A 218 14.32 10.16 0.85
N LEU A 219 15.23 10.77 1.61
CA LEU A 219 16.04 10.14 2.65
C LEU A 219 15.89 10.90 3.97
N PRO A 220 16.03 10.23 5.13
CA PRO A 220 16.15 10.92 6.40
C PRO A 220 17.47 11.68 6.48
N LYS A 221 17.51 12.78 7.24
CA LYS A 221 18.77 13.48 7.53
C LYS A 221 19.70 12.57 8.33
N THR A 222 20.97 12.46 7.93
CA THR A 222 21.98 11.56 8.52
C THR A 222 22.02 11.63 10.04
N PHE A 223 22.09 12.84 10.61
CA PHE A 223 22.15 13.01 12.07
C PHE A 223 20.91 12.47 12.80
N LYS A 224 19.71 12.53 12.19
CA LYS A 224 18.48 11.99 12.80
C LYS A 224 18.52 10.48 12.78
N LEU A 225 18.94 9.89 11.67
CA LEU A 225 19.07 8.45 11.50
C LEU A 225 20.09 7.88 12.51
N GLU A 226 21.27 8.49 12.61
CA GLU A 226 22.32 8.08 13.56
C GLU A 226 21.86 8.17 15.01
N LYS A 227 21.13 9.23 15.37
CA LYS A 227 20.55 9.38 16.72
C LYS A 227 19.56 8.27 17.04
N VAL A 228 18.67 7.93 16.11
CA VAL A 228 17.68 6.86 16.31
C VAL A 228 18.37 5.51 16.40
N ILE A 229 19.31 5.21 15.49
CA ILE A 229 20.09 3.96 15.53
C ILE A 229 20.83 3.84 16.87
N GLY A 230 21.52 4.91 17.30
CA GLY A 230 22.19 4.94 18.59
C GLY A 230 21.27 4.64 19.76
N ASN A 231 20.02 5.13 19.74
CA ASN A 231 19.06 4.84 20.81
C ASN A 231 18.54 3.40 20.80
N ILE A 232 18.34 2.80 19.62
CA ILE A 232 17.74 1.45 19.51
C ILE A 232 18.76 0.32 19.55
N SER A 233 20.03 0.60 19.33
CA SER A 233 21.12 -0.38 19.45
C SER A 233 21.58 -0.59 20.90
N VAL A 234 21.08 0.20 21.87
CA VAL A 234 21.47 0.05 23.28
C VAL A 234 20.71 -1.12 23.90
N VAL A 235 21.44 -2.16 24.31
CA VAL A 235 20.88 -3.21 25.16
C VAL A 235 20.77 -2.68 26.60
N PRO A 236 19.58 -2.71 27.23
CA PRO A 236 19.44 -2.28 28.61
C PRO A 236 20.31 -3.14 29.55
N ASN A 237 21.30 -2.52 30.20
CA ASN A 237 22.08 -3.14 31.28
C ASN A 237 21.17 -3.32 32.52
N GLN A 238 20.32 -4.34 32.53
CA GLN A 238 19.52 -4.72 33.71
C GLN A 238 20.14 -5.88 34.51
N GLY A 239 21.39 -6.26 34.23
CA GLY A 239 22.11 -7.33 34.94
C GLY A 239 23.48 -6.89 35.46
N PRO A 240 24.10 -7.69 36.35
CA PRO A 240 25.42 -7.40 36.93
C PRO A 240 26.59 -7.56 35.95
N PHE A 241 26.32 -7.86 34.68
CA PHE A 241 27.31 -8.09 33.65
C PHE A 241 27.43 -6.85 32.74
N PRO A 242 28.66 -6.42 32.39
CA PRO A 242 28.84 -5.35 31.43
C PRO A 242 28.22 -5.72 30.08
N SER A 243 27.61 -4.74 29.42
CA SER A 243 27.20 -4.83 28.02
C SER A 243 28.39 -5.29 27.18
N ILE A 244 28.17 -6.26 26.29
CA ILE A 244 29.21 -6.71 25.38
C ILE A 244 29.24 -5.71 24.22
N ASP A 245 30.21 -4.80 24.22
CA ASP A 245 30.40 -3.75 23.20
C ASP A 245 30.34 -4.27 21.75
N SER A 246 30.68 -5.55 21.52
CA SER A 246 30.64 -6.18 20.20
C SER A 246 29.22 -6.42 19.65
N ILE A 247 28.22 -6.63 20.53
CA ILE A 247 26.83 -6.86 20.12
C ILE A 247 26.18 -5.54 19.70
N ASP A 248 26.38 -4.48 20.50
CA ASP A 248 25.88 -3.14 20.21
C ASP A 248 26.48 -2.61 18.90
N SER A 249 27.79 -2.83 18.69
CA SER A 249 28.49 -2.48 17.45
C SER A 249 27.95 -3.23 16.23
N PHE A 250 27.63 -4.52 16.39
CA PHE A 250 27.08 -5.35 15.31
C PHE A 250 25.66 -4.94 14.90
N GLU A 251 24.74 -4.75 15.87
CA GLU A 251 23.39 -4.29 15.56
C GLU A 251 23.38 -2.86 14.99
N ASN A 252 24.24 -1.97 15.49
CA ASN A 252 24.42 -0.64 14.90
C ASN A 252 24.87 -0.71 13.43
N ALA A 253 25.83 -1.60 13.12
CA ALA A 253 26.32 -1.81 11.76
C ALA A 253 25.24 -2.41 10.83
N ILE A 254 24.40 -3.32 11.32
CA ILE A 254 23.27 -3.84 10.54
C ILE A 254 22.26 -2.74 10.26
N LEU A 255 21.84 -1.98 11.28
CA LEU A 255 20.82 -0.94 11.13
C LEU A 255 21.28 0.18 10.18
N LYS A 256 22.57 0.52 10.21
CA LYS A 256 23.19 1.45 9.26
C LYS A 256 23.24 0.93 7.82
N SER A 257 23.16 -0.39 7.62
CA SER A 257 23.20 -0.97 6.29
C SER A 257 21.88 -0.78 5.52
N PHE A 258 20.76 -0.66 6.22
CA PHE A 258 19.46 -0.50 5.57
C PHE A 258 19.29 0.89 4.98
N LYS A 259 18.66 0.94 3.80
CA LYS A 259 18.24 2.19 3.17
C LYS A 259 16.76 2.41 3.42
N LEU A 260 16.41 3.56 3.98
CA LEU A 260 15.02 3.96 4.19
C LEU A 260 14.72 5.11 3.24
N ILE A 261 13.76 4.89 2.34
CA ILE A 261 13.47 5.82 1.25
C ILE A 261 11.97 6.11 1.19
N HIS A 262 11.56 7.33 0.89
CA HIS A 262 10.15 7.65 0.64
C HIS A 262 9.80 7.66 -0.85
N LEU A 263 8.70 6.99 -1.23
CA LEU A 263 8.26 6.87 -2.61
C LEU A 263 7.95 8.24 -3.25
N GLU A 264 7.21 9.11 -2.56
CA GLU A 264 6.95 10.47 -3.06
C GLU A 264 8.23 11.30 -3.16
N GLY A 265 9.20 11.06 -2.26
CA GLY A 265 10.50 11.72 -2.33
C GLY A 265 11.27 11.28 -3.58
N LEU A 266 11.26 9.98 -3.92
CA LEU A 266 11.84 9.49 -5.17
C LEU A 266 11.19 10.14 -6.39
N ARG A 267 9.85 10.23 -6.43
CA ARG A 267 9.15 10.89 -7.55
C ARG A 267 9.58 12.35 -7.68
N ARG A 268 9.71 13.08 -6.57
CA ARG A 268 10.14 14.47 -6.60
C ARG A 268 11.56 14.61 -7.14
N GLU A 269 12.53 13.95 -6.51
CA GLU A 269 13.95 14.12 -6.85
C GLU A 269 14.32 13.52 -8.21
N CYS A 270 13.71 12.38 -8.60
CA CYS A 270 14.06 11.68 -9.83
C CYS A 270 13.21 12.08 -11.04
N VAL A 271 12.12 12.84 -10.84
CA VAL A 271 11.22 13.24 -11.94
C VAL A 271 10.85 14.71 -11.88
N VAL A 272 10.27 15.17 -10.78
CA VAL A 272 9.67 16.53 -10.72
C VAL A 272 10.72 17.62 -10.80
N GLU A 273 11.78 17.55 -9.98
CA GLU A 273 12.81 18.60 -9.93
C GLU A 273 13.69 18.65 -11.18
N ILE A 274 13.66 17.59 -11.99
CA ILE A 274 14.47 17.44 -13.20
C ILE A 274 13.60 17.27 -14.45
N GLU A 275 12.35 17.77 -14.43
CA GLU A 275 11.39 17.54 -15.51
C GLU A 275 11.94 17.98 -16.89
N ASP A 276 12.70 19.08 -16.94
CA ASP A 276 13.31 19.62 -18.16
C ASP A 276 14.44 18.73 -18.71
N GLU A 277 15.06 17.88 -17.88
CA GLU A 277 16.06 16.91 -18.36
C GLU A 277 15.40 15.86 -19.27
N TYR A 278 14.12 15.52 -19.04
CA TYR A 278 13.37 14.55 -19.84
C TYR A 278 13.04 15.04 -21.25
N THR A 279 13.06 16.34 -21.53
CA THR A 279 12.95 16.87 -22.91
C THR A 279 14.26 16.81 -23.66
N SER A 280 15.38 16.74 -22.94
CA SER A 280 16.74 16.75 -23.49
C SER A 280 17.27 15.35 -23.83
N VAL A 281 16.53 14.29 -23.45
CA VAL A 281 16.85 12.90 -23.80
C VAL A 281 16.85 12.73 -25.31
N GLN A 282 17.92 12.15 -25.86
CA GLN A 282 18.08 11.97 -27.30
C GLN A 282 16.89 11.21 -27.92
N PRO A 283 16.40 11.62 -29.11
CA PRO A 283 15.35 10.92 -29.82
C PRO A 283 15.70 9.43 -30.00
N GLY A 284 14.78 8.55 -29.60
CA GLY A 284 14.94 7.09 -29.70
C GLY A 284 15.61 6.42 -28.49
N LYS A 285 16.11 7.18 -27.50
CA LYS A 285 16.50 6.61 -26.20
C LYS A 285 15.30 6.57 -25.24
N PRO A 286 15.13 5.49 -24.45
CA PRO A 286 14.02 5.39 -23.51
C PRO A 286 14.20 6.40 -22.37
N LYS A 287 13.17 7.20 -22.08
CA LYS A 287 13.19 8.15 -20.95
C LYS A 287 13.28 7.45 -19.59
N SER A 288 12.77 6.22 -19.51
CA SER A 288 12.94 5.33 -18.37
C SER A 288 14.42 5.00 -18.05
N GLY A 289 15.33 5.16 -19.02
CA GLY A 289 16.77 5.08 -18.79
C GLY A 289 17.29 6.16 -17.85
N LEU A 290 16.91 7.43 -18.08
CA LEU A 290 17.27 8.54 -17.19
C LEU A 290 16.67 8.34 -15.79
N LEU A 291 15.39 7.96 -15.71
CA LEU A 291 14.75 7.66 -14.43
C LEU A 291 15.51 6.56 -13.68
N ARG A 292 15.91 5.49 -14.37
CA ARG A 292 16.67 4.39 -13.78
C ARG A 292 18.00 4.87 -13.19
N GLU A 293 18.75 5.69 -13.93
CA GLU A 293 20.03 6.25 -13.48
C GLU A 293 19.84 7.02 -12.16
N LYS A 294 18.85 7.90 -12.10
CA LYS A 294 18.52 8.66 -10.88
C LYS A 294 18.06 7.77 -9.73
N LEU A 295 17.23 6.76 -9.99
CA LEU A 295 16.76 5.81 -8.97
C LEU A 295 17.90 5.01 -8.34
N ILE A 296 18.92 4.64 -9.13
CA ILE A 296 20.08 3.88 -8.66
C ILE A 296 20.89 4.66 -7.63
N GLU A 297 21.00 5.99 -7.77
CA GLU A 297 21.70 6.86 -6.82
C GLU A 297 21.12 6.78 -5.39
N PHE A 298 19.83 6.48 -5.26
CA PHE A 298 19.16 6.34 -3.97
C PHE A 298 19.05 4.89 -3.49
N ILE A 299 18.80 3.95 -4.40
CA ILE A 299 18.40 2.57 -4.05
C ILE A 299 19.59 1.60 -4.01
N ASN A 300 20.60 1.72 -4.88
CA ASN A 300 21.74 0.76 -4.95
C ASN A 300 22.98 1.23 -4.21
#